data_AF-A0AA88S1Q7-F1
#
_entry.id   AF-A0AA88S1Q7-F1
#
_cell.length_a   1.000
_cell.length_b   1.000
_cell.length_c   1.000
_cell.angle_alpha   90.00
_cell.angle_beta   90.00
_cell.angle_gamma   90.00
#
_symmetry.space_group_name_H-M   'P 1'
#
loop_
_entity.id
_entity.type
_entity.pdbx_description
1 polymer ?
#
loop_
_entity_poly.entity_id
_entity_poly.type
_entity_poly.pdbx_seq_one_letter_code
_entity_poly.pdbx_strand_id
1 'polypeptide(L)'
;MTLQEEVRNPKFWRGILAEMMGSLVFVSVVLGSSLSGHEGVSSGPLYPALAAGMVAVGLGHCFRKISGAQVNPALTLALLATRKLDALKAVVYVFAQCLGATVGAGILYMVLPLKSTAKIYVNKVPMEGNAGQALGMEILVTFQLVFTIFSVEDQRKSEECEPGNLAIGCSLSAGIFTAGRISGGSMNPARSLGPAIIVGYWEHHWVYWIGPVLGAVFAAMAHEFFFASSASRQKLVSCLTSSQLRDMSKQFTQVDILRAELLQNLEDAGGTVTSFFSDIVSLEVVSRIEEVTQTIVSSLSREEAPVFVFKSRSRWSNVRFNKSVGLYMQTGGTISALRSDCPSSVIKFALIVKALSTIYKLIQSDSYVTKREIFYNDPQLFGSQKTLDAIVDDVSCLLKVPRRSLHVCATTKGLISGDLCYTEEDGTRVDCSSTAVPVSPCVSGIMNIVSSAKFVLVIEKDATFQTLLDDAFCTQYYPCIIITGKGVPDVNSRLMVKKLWDTLHIPVFALVDADPHGIEIMCIYKYGSISMAFEAPTLAVSSMLWLGLLPSDIESLRVPQDVLISLTVADERKLNHMKKRPYISCHPAWEREMELMLRWKQKAEIQSLVSIAPHFLTKVYLHNKLSYGGWI
;
A
#
# COMPACT_ATOMS: atom_id res chain seq x y z
N MET A 1 17.15 8.45 4.22
CA MET A 1 17.47 9.88 4.07
C MET A 1 18.87 10.07 4.62
N THR A 2 19.77 10.67 3.87
CA THR A 2 21.15 10.88 4.35
C THR A 2 21.20 12.09 5.29
N LEU A 3 22.12 12.09 6.26
CA LEU A 3 22.23 13.14 7.29
C LEU A 3 22.34 14.56 6.69
N GLN A 4 22.93 14.67 5.49
CA GLN A 4 23.07 15.92 4.74
C GLN A 4 21.75 16.44 4.15
N GLU A 5 20.84 15.56 3.75
CA GLU A 5 19.53 15.94 3.20
C GLU A 5 18.60 16.48 4.29
N GLU A 6 18.69 15.93 5.49
CA GLU A 6 17.84 16.33 6.62
C GLU A 6 18.22 17.70 7.16
N VAL A 7 19.52 18.01 7.26
CA VAL A 7 20.02 19.33 7.70
C VAL A 7 19.72 20.44 6.69
N ARG A 8 19.62 20.12 5.38
CA ARG A 8 19.21 21.09 4.35
C ARG A 8 17.72 21.42 4.36
N ASN A 9 16.90 20.70 5.13
CA ASN A 9 15.45 20.90 5.13
C ASN A 9 15.06 22.08 6.03
N PRO A 10 14.41 23.15 5.53
CA PRO A 10 13.98 24.29 6.36
C PRO A 10 12.96 23.91 7.43
N LYS A 11 12.21 22.81 7.25
CA LYS A 11 11.27 22.30 8.26
C LYS A 11 12.00 21.78 9.51
N PHE A 12 13.21 21.26 9.36
CA PHE A 12 14.03 20.77 10.48
C PHE A 12 14.39 21.92 11.44
N TRP A 13 14.91 23.02 10.90
CA TRP A 13 15.26 24.22 11.68
C TRP A 13 14.05 24.88 12.34
N ARG A 14 12.91 24.94 11.64
CA ARG A 14 11.66 25.44 12.22
C ARG A 14 11.18 24.60 13.40
N GLY A 15 11.36 23.28 13.34
CA GLY A 15 11.05 22.37 14.44
C GLY A 15 11.93 22.61 15.67
N ILE A 16 13.24 22.77 15.47
CA ILE A 16 14.21 23.08 16.55
C ILE A 16 13.83 24.37 17.25
N LEU A 17 13.54 25.43 16.48
CA LEU A 17 13.14 26.72 17.03
C LEU A 17 11.83 26.63 17.81
N ALA A 18 10.85 25.88 17.30
CA ALA A 18 9.58 25.66 17.97
C ALA A 18 9.75 24.94 19.33
N GLU A 19 10.59 23.91 19.41
CA GLU A 19 10.88 23.21 20.67
C GLU A 19 11.62 24.09 21.68
N MET A 20 12.59 24.90 21.21
CA MET A 20 13.30 25.84 22.07
C MET A 20 12.37 26.94 22.61
N MET A 21 11.57 27.57 21.74
CA MET A 21 10.62 28.60 22.15
C MET A 21 9.51 28.04 23.04
N GLY A 22 9.02 26.84 22.73
CA GLY A 22 8.02 26.14 23.54
C GLY A 22 8.53 25.88 24.95
N SER A 23 9.75 25.33 25.10
CA SER A 23 10.34 25.08 26.42
C SER A 23 10.66 26.36 27.19
N LEU A 24 11.07 27.42 26.51
CA LEU A 24 11.25 28.74 27.12
C LEU A 24 9.95 29.23 27.75
N VAL A 25 8.88 29.32 26.94
CA VAL A 25 7.58 29.84 27.40
C VAL A 25 6.99 28.94 28.49
N PHE A 26 7.03 27.62 28.30
CA PHE A 26 6.52 26.65 29.26
C PHE A 26 7.17 26.83 30.64
N VAL A 27 8.51 26.86 30.69
CA VAL A 27 9.24 26.95 31.95
C VAL A 27 9.06 28.33 32.60
N SER A 28 9.10 29.43 31.84
CA SER A 28 8.86 30.77 32.39
C SER A 28 7.47 30.90 33.02
N VAL A 29 6.42 30.39 32.37
CA VAL A 29 5.04 30.45 32.90
C VAL A 29 4.90 29.62 34.17
N VAL A 30 5.40 28.38 34.18
CA VAL A 30 5.26 27.49 35.34
C VAL A 30 6.05 28.00 36.53
N LEU A 31 7.27 28.49 36.34
CA LEU A 31 8.05 29.09 37.43
C LEU A 31 7.43 30.40 37.93
N GLY A 32 6.94 31.25 37.03
CA GLY A 32 6.29 32.51 37.40
C GLY A 32 5.05 32.28 38.26
N SER A 33 4.26 31.26 37.92
CA SER A 33 3.06 30.87 38.69
C SER A 33 3.37 30.19 40.04
N SER A 34 4.62 29.77 40.26
CA SER A 34 5.05 29.11 41.51
C SER A 34 5.39 30.12 42.61
N LEU A 35 5.46 31.42 42.30
CA LEU A 35 5.82 32.48 43.24
C LEU A 35 4.70 32.70 44.27
N SER A 36 5.08 32.78 45.54
CA SER A 36 4.12 33.08 46.62
C SER A 36 3.66 34.53 46.56
N GLY A 37 2.36 34.76 46.77
CA GLY A 37 1.79 36.10 46.94
C GLY A 37 2.30 36.81 48.18
N HIS A 38 2.02 38.11 48.29
CA HIS A 38 2.55 39.04 49.31
C HIS A 38 2.25 38.68 50.79
N GLU A 39 1.52 37.58 51.09
CA GLU A 39 1.09 37.23 52.45
C GLU A 39 1.72 35.95 53.03
N GLY A 40 2.78 35.39 52.44
CA GLY A 40 3.56 34.32 53.09
C GLY A 40 2.86 32.97 53.28
N VAL A 41 1.62 32.81 52.79
CA VAL A 41 0.94 31.52 52.71
C VAL A 41 1.52 30.75 51.52
N SER A 42 2.09 29.57 51.76
CA SER A 42 2.56 28.71 50.65
C SER A 42 1.35 28.30 49.82
N SER A 43 1.12 28.98 48.71
CA SER A 43 0.16 28.56 47.71
C SER A 43 0.64 27.19 47.23
N GLY A 44 -0.10 26.12 47.52
CA GLY A 44 0.27 24.76 47.14
C GLY A 44 0.39 24.59 45.62
N PRO A 45 0.39 23.36 45.09
CA PRO A 45 0.60 23.13 43.66
C PRO A 45 -0.51 23.67 42.73
N LEU A 46 -1.48 24.42 43.25
CA LEU A 46 -2.68 24.88 42.55
C LEU A 46 -2.35 25.78 41.34
N TYR A 47 -1.68 26.89 41.57
CA TYR A 47 -1.30 27.84 40.52
C TYR A 47 -0.35 27.24 39.47
N PRO A 48 0.75 26.55 39.86
CA PRO A 48 1.62 25.93 38.87
C PRO A 48 0.98 24.78 38.09
N ALA A 49 0.06 24.02 38.69
CA ALA A 49 -0.68 22.99 37.96
C ALA A 49 -1.55 23.60 36.86
N LEU A 50 -2.38 24.59 37.21
CA LEU A 50 -3.26 25.24 36.23
C LEU A 50 -2.46 25.96 35.14
N ALA A 51 -1.40 26.69 35.51
CA ALA A 51 -0.56 27.39 34.56
C ALA A 51 0.12 26.42 33.58
N ALA A 52 0.66 25.30 34.07
CA ALA A 52 1.30 24.27 33.25
C ALA A 52 0.32 23.64 32.25
N GLY A 53 -0.89 23.28 32.69
CA GLY A 53 -1.90 22.73 31.80
C GLY A 53 -2.32 23.73 30.72
N MET A 54 -2.64 24.96 31.10
CA MET A 54 -3.09 26.00 30.17
C MET A 54 -2.02 26.37 29.13
N VAL A 55 -0.76 26.52 29.56
CA VAL A 55 0.33 26.81 28.62
C VAL A 55 0.61 25.62 27.70
N ALA A 56 0.46 24.37 28.18
CA ALA A 56 0.59 23.19 27.33
C ALA A 56 -0.50 23.12 26.25
N VAL A 57 -1.75 23.50 26.56
CA VAL A 57 -2.82 23.61 25.54
C VAL A 57 -2.42 24.63 24.47
N GLY A 58 -1.99 25.83 24.89
CA GLY A 58 -1.61 26.91 23.98
C GLY A 58 -0.42 26.51 23.08
N LEU A 59 0.65 25.98 23.67
CA LEU A 59 1.82 25.52 22.92
C LEU A 59 1.49 24.34 22.00
N GLY A 60 0.60 23.44 22.42
CA GLY A 60 0.07 22.36 21.58
C GLY A 60 -0.72 22.90 20.38
N HIS A 61 -1.43 24.02 20.51
CA HIS A 61 -2.11 24.66 19.38
C HIS A 61 -1.11 25.37 18.44
N CYS A 62 -0.09 26.05 18.99
CA CYS A 62 0.89 26.81 18.20
C CYS A 62 1.90 25.93 17.45
N PHE A 63 2.48 24.94 18.13
CA PHE A 63 3.70 24.27 17.65
C PHE A 63 3.51 22.81 17.24
N ARG A 64 2.34 22.19 17.49
CA ARG A 64 2.12 20.77 17.17
C ARG A 64 2.31 20.45 15.70
N LYS A 65 1.78 21.26 14.77
CA LYS A 65 1.95 21.04 13.33
C LYS A 65 3.38 21.30 12.83
N ILE A 66 4.25 21.89 13.67
CA ILE A 66 5.62 22.27 13.31
C ILE A 66 6.62 21.24 13.86
N SER A 67 6.66 21.04 15.18
CA SER A 67 7.59 20.11 15.85
C SER A 67 6.91 18.88 16.45
N GLY A 68 5.60 18.95 16.71
CA GLY A 68 4.86 18.03 17.60
C GLY A 68 4.64 18.61 19.00
N ALA A 69 5.20 19.79 19.29
CA ALA A 69 5.12 20.48 20.58
C ALA A 69 5.49 19.56 21.76
N GLN A 70 6.59 18.81 21.64
CA GLN A 70 6.97 17.85 22.69
C GLN A 70 7.32 18.60 23.97
N VAL A 71 8.16 19.64 23.85
CA VAL A 71 8.56 20.57 24.92
C VAL A 71 9.12 19.84 26.16
N ASN A 72 9.49 18.57 26.00
CA ASN A 72 9.77 17.62 27.07
C ASN A 72 10.71 16.51 26.58
N PRO A 73 11.92 16.39 27.16
CA PRO A 73 12.86 15.33 26.80
C PRO A 73 12.31 13.92 27.03
N ALA A 74 11.51 13.69 28.07
CA ALA A 74 10.94 12.38 28.35
C ALA A 74 9.96 11.93 27.26
N LEU A 75 9.10 12.84 26.78
CA LEU A 75 8.20 12.58 25.66
C LEU A 75 8.96 12.39 24.34
N THR A 76 9.99 13.19 24.12
CA THR A 76 10.85 13.09 22.93
C THR A 76 11.55 11.72 22.86
N LEU A 77 12.07 11.25 23.99
CA LEU A 77 12.68 9.93 24.12
C LEU A 77 11.66 8.80 24.00
N ALA A 78 10.43 8.97 24.49
CA ALA A 78 9.36 7.99 24.29
C ALA A 78 8.91 7.88 22.82
N LEU A 79 8.87 9.00 22.09
CA LEU A 79 8.64 9.01 20.63
C LEU A 79 9.79 8.36 19.87
N LEU A 80 11.04 8.54 20.32
CA LEU A 80 12.20 7.84 19.77
C LEU A 80 12.12 6.33 20.05
N ALA A 81 11.78 5.92 21.28
CA ALA A 81 11.65 4.52 21.67
C ALA A 81 10.56 3.79 20.87
N THR A 82 9.49 4.49 20.49
CA THR A 82 8.42 3.97 19.62
C THR A 82 8.66 4.21 18.13
N ARG A 83 9.85 4.72 17.74
CA ARG A 83 10.25 5.03 16.35
C ARG A 83 9.32 6.00 15.62
N LYS A 84 8.60 6.84 16.35
CA LYS A 84 7.75 7.91 15.81
C LYS A 84 8.53 9.21 15.57
N LEU A 85 9.79 9.26 16.03
CA LEU A 85 10.71 10.38 15.81
C LEU A 85 12.10 9.85 15.41
N ASP A 86 12.74 10.50 14.45
CA ASP A 86 14.11 10.15 14.04
C ASP A 86 15.13 10.43 15.15
N ALA A 87 16.18 9.62 15.23
CA ALA A 87 17.20 9.70 16.27
C ALA A 87 17.96 11.05 16.26
N LEU A 88 18.29 11.58 15.08
CA LEU A 88 18.98 12.87 14.97
C LEU A 88 18.07 14.00 15.46
N LYS A 89 16.81 14.01 15.00
CA LYS A 89 15.80 14.98 15.46
C LYS A 89 15.59 14.91 16.97
N ALA A 90 15.47 13.71 17.53
CA ALA A 90 15.27 13.51 18.96
C ALA A 90 16.42 14.13 19.79
N VAL A 91 17.67 13.86 19.40
CA VAL A 91 18.85 14.42 20.09
C VAL A 91 18.83 15.95 20.02
N VAL A 92 18.63 16.52 18.83
CA VAL A 92 18.65 17.98 18.66
C VAL A 92 17.47 18.65 19.39
N TYR A 93 16.29 18.03 19.40
CA TYR A 93 15.13 18.55 20.13
C TYR A 93 15.36 18.53 21.64
N VAL A 94 15.96 17.47 22.21
CA VAL A 94 16.32 17.44 23.63
C VAL A 94 17.26 18.59 23.98
N PHE A 95 18.29 18.84 23.18
CA PHE A 95 19.18 20.00 23.40
C PHE A 95 18.44 21.33 23.29
N ALA A 96 17.59 21.49 22.29
CA ALA A 96 16.80 22.70 22.08
C ALA A 96 15.84 22.96 23.27
N GLN A 97 15.18 21.92 23.77
CA GLN A 97 14.29 22.00 24.92
C GLN A 97 15.03 22.39 26.20
N CYS A 98 16.19 21.77 26.46
CA CYS A 98 17.05 22.10 27.61
C CYS A 98 17.57 23.54 27.53
N LEU A 99 17.98 23.99 26.34
CA LEU A 99 18.43 25.37 26.12
C LEU A 99 17.28 26.36 26.35
N GLY A 100 16.11 26.11 25.75
CA GLY A 100 14.91 26.93 25.93
C GLY A 100 14.50 27.03 27.39
N ALA A 101 14.45 25.91 28.11
CA ALA A 101 14.13 25.87 29.54
C ALA A 101 15.13 26.66 30.39
N THR A 102 16.43 26.57 30.08
CA THR A 102 17.48 27.31 30.80
C THR A 102 17.37 28.81 30.56
N VAL A 103 17.13 29.24 29.31
CA VAL A 103 16.91 30.65 28.96
C VAL A 103 15.64 31.17 29.63
N GLY A 104 14.54 30.42 29.59
CA GLY A 104 13.27 30.79 30.22
C GLY A 104 13.37 30.95 31.74
N ALA A 105 14.09 30.04 32.41
CA ALA A 105 14.39 30.14 33.83
C ALA A 105 15.32 31.32 34.14
N GLY A 106 16.36 31.55 33.33
CA GLY A 106 17.33 32.63 33.52
C GLY A 106 16.72 34.02 33.35
N ILE A 107 15.87 34.22 32.33
CA ILE A 107 15.13 35.47 32.12
C ILE A 107 14.27 35.77 33.35
N LEU A 108 13.51 34.79 33.81
CA LEU A 108 12.64 34.97 34.96
C LEU A 108 13.45 35.21 36.24
N TYR A 109 14.64 34.61 36.38
CA TYR A 109 15.50 34.79 37.54
C TYR A 109 16.00 36.24 37.65
N MET A 110 16.32 36.86 36.50
CA MET A 110 16.72 38.27 36.43
C MET A 110 15.57 39.25 36.72
N VAL A 111 14.34 38.88 36.40
CA VAL A 111 13.15 39.73 36.60
C VAL A 111 12.67 39.71 38.07
N LEU A 112 13.01 38.67 38.83
CA LEU A 112 12.48 38.45 40.18
C LEU A 112 13.38 38.97 41.31
N PRO A 113 12.81 39.34 42.47
CA PRO A 113 13.61 39.77 43.63
C PRO A 113 14.46 38.61 44.18
N LEU A 114 15.78 38.83 44.32
CA LEU A 114 16.80 37.84 44.72
C LEU A 114 16.56 37.14 46.09
N LYS A 115 15.69 37.67 46.94
CA LYS A 115 15.50 37.18 48.33
C LYS A 115 14.57 35.96 48.44
N SER A 116 13.78 35.64 47.41
CA SER A 116 12.78 34.54 47.45
C SER A 116 13.13 33.35 46.53
N THR A 117 14.33 33.32 45.96
CA THR A 117 14.58 32.69 44.66
C THR A 117 15.18 31.28 44.69
N ALA A 118 15.56 30.71 45.84
CA ALA A 118 16.24 29.40 45.87
C ALA A 118 15.36 28.23 46.36
N LYS A 119 14.28 28.50 47.10
CA LYS A 119 13.41 27.44 47.65
C LYS A 119 12.24 27.06 46.73
N ILE A 120 11.75 28.00 45.93
CA ILE A 120 10.54 27.86 45.09
C ILE A 120 10.87 27.55 43.62
N TYR A 121 12.12 27.78 43.22
CA TYR A 121 12.54 27.86 41.83
C TYR A 121 12.98 26.53 41.22
N VAL A 122 13.36 25.56 42.06
CA VAL A 122 13.89 24.26 41.65
C VAL A 122 13.01 23.17 42.23
N ASN A 123 12.77 22.09 41.48
CA ASN A 123 12.09 20.92 42.03
C ASN A 123 12.97 20.26 43.10
N LYS A 124 12.37 19.96 44.26
CA LYS A 124 13.06 19.33 45.38
C LYS A 124 12.27 18.13 45.84
N VAL A 125 13.00 17.09 46.23
CA VAL A 125 12.44 16.02 47.06
C VAL A 125 12.16 16.64 48.44
N PRO A 126 10.92 16.62 48.94
CA PRO A 126 10.57 17.13 50.26
C PRO A 126 11.39 16.44 51.36
N MET A 127 11.75 17.17 52.41
CA MET A 127 12.60 16.68 53.52
C MET A 127 12.01 15.48 54.27
N GLU A 128 10.69 15.28 54.21
CA GLU A 128 9.98 14.15 54.85
C GLU A 128 9.91 12.89 53.96
N GLY A 129 10.24 13.01 52.68
CA GLY A 129 10.20 11.91 51.70
C GLY A 129 11.60 11.42 51.34
N ASN A 130 11.68 10.19 50.80
CA ASN A 130 12.92 9.67 50.24
C ASN A 130 12.95 9.76 48.70
N ALA A 131 14.15 9.73 48.11
CA ALA A 131 14.32 9.84 46.65
C ALA A 131 13.57 8.74 45.87
N GLY A 132 13.35 7.57 46.47
CA GLY A 132 12.58 6.47 45.85
C GLY A 132 11.09 6.77 45.73
N GLN A 133 10.48 7.42 46.72
CA GLN A 133 9.09 7.88 46.68
C GLN A 133 8.90 8.96 45.61
N ALA A 134 9.82 9.92 45.54
CA ALA A 134 9.79 10.94 44.49
C ALA A 134 9.97 10.33 43.09
N LEU A 135 10.85 9.33 42.94
CA LEU A 135 11.04 8.59 41.70
C LEU A 135 9.77 7.85 41.28
N GLY A 136 9.18 7.06 42.19
CA GLY A 136 7.94 6.33 41.92
C GLY A 136 6.79 7.26 41.51
N MET A 137 6.71 8.43 42.16
CA MET A 137 5.71 9.43 41.83
C MET A 137 5.93 10.03 40.44
N GLU A 138 7.16 10.45 40.11
CA GLU A 138 7.48 10.99 38.77
C GLU A 138 7.24 9.96 37.66
N ILE A 139 7.51 8.66 37.91
CA ILE A 139 7.17 7.59 36.97
C ILE A 139 5.65 7.55 36.74
N LEU A 140 4.86 7.53 37.80
CA LEU A 140 3.41 7.37 37.73
C LEU A 140 2.73 8.54 37.00
N VAL A 141 3.06 9.79 37.37
CA VAL A 141 2.42 10.95 36.75
C VAL A 141 2.91 11.19 35.31
N THR A 142 4.17 10.86 35.01
CA THR A 142 4.66 10.94 33.62
C THR A 142 4.05 9.84 32.76
N PHE A 143 3.86 8.64 33.31
CA PHE A 143 3.13 7.57 32.62
C PHE A 143 1.74 8.04 32.23
N GLN A 144 0.99 8.60 33.17
CA GLN A 144 -0.36 9.10 32.95
C GLN A 144 -0.39 10.22 31.88
N LEU A 145 0.54 11.17 31.93
CA LEU A 145 0.67 12.23 30.93
C LEU A 145 0.95 11.68 29.53
N VAL A 146 1.98 10.86 29.38
CA VAL A 146 2.40 10.36 28.06
C VAL A 146 1.39 9.37 27.49
N PHE A 147 0.72 8.57 28.34
CA PHE A 147 -0.37 7.71 27.89
C PHE A 147 -1.51 8.53 27.28
N THR A 148 -1.90 9.64 27.94
CA THR A 148 -2.91 10.57 27.42
C THR A 148 -2.50 11.14 26.06
N ILE A 149 -1.24 11.56 25.91
CA ILE A 149 -0.72 12.12 24.65
C ILE A 149 -0.80 11.08 23.52
N PHE A 150 -0.41 9.83 23.78
CA PHE A 150 -0.46 8.77 22.78
C PHE A 150 -1.90 8.40 22.39
N SER A 151 -2.84 8.35 23.35
CA SER A 151 -4.26 8.09 23.07
C SER A 151 -4.91 9.19 22.26
N VAL A 152 -4.66 10.44 22.62
CA VAL A 152 -5.14 11.60 21.86
C VAL A 152 -4.59 11.59 20.44
N GLU A 153 -3.32 11.25 20.25
CA GLU A 153 -2.71 11.22 18.92
C GLU A 153 -3.24 10.05 18.06
N ASP A 154 -3.63 8.93 18.67
CA ASP A 154 -4.24 7.80 17.93
C ASP A 154 -5.68 8.12 17.52
N GLN A 155 -6.50 8.69 18.40
CA GLN A 155 -7.90 9.06 18.09
C GLN A 155 -8.01 10.06 16.94
N ARG A 156 -7.06 11.00 16.85
CA ARG A 156 -6.99 12.00 15.78
C ARG A 156 -6.67 11.43 14.39
N LYS A 157 -6.23 10.17 14.29
CA LYS A 157 -6.05 9.50 12.99
C LYS A 157 -7.36 8.95 12.43
N SER A 158 -8.36 8.75 13.28
CA SER A 158 -9.64 8.13 12.93
C SER A 158 -10.75 9.16 12.74
N GLU A 159 -10.71 10.30 13.44
CA GLU A 159 -11.71 11.38 13.34
C GLU A 159 -11.08 12.78 13.54
N GLU A 160 -11.58 13.81 12.83
CA GLU A 160 -11.19 15.22 13.00
C GLU A 160 -11.95 15.91 14.16
N CYS A 161 -11.91 15.36 15.38
CA CYS A 161 -12.59 15.97 16.52
C CYS A 161 -11.61 16.55 17.56
N GLU A 162 -11.59 17.88 17.70
CA GLU A 162 -11.04 18.58 18.87
C GLU A 162 -11.98 18.38 20.08
N PRO A 163 -11.45 18.18 21.32
CA PRO A 163 -10.35 18.96 21.88
C PRO A 163 -9.21 18.11 22.48
N GLY A 164 -8.42 17.43 21.63
CA GLY A 164 -7.29 16.62 22.10
C GLY A 164 -6.20 17.39 22.87
N ASN A 165 -5.93 18.66 22.55
CA ASN A 165 -4.92 19.45 23.27
C ASN A 165 -5.40 19.80 24.69
N LEU A 166 -6.70 19.98 24.89
CA LEU A 166 -7.31 20.20 26.20
C LEU A 166 -7.12 18.98 27.10
N ALA A 167 -7.29 17.76 26.57
CA ALA A 167 -7.06 16.53 27.33
C ALA A 167 -5.60 16.43 27.80
N ILE A 168 -4.62 16.79 26.95
CA ILE A 168 -3.21 16.83 27.33
C ILE A 168 -2.95 17.86 28.44
N GLY A 169 -3.52 19.07 28.32
CA GLY A 169 -3.41 20.12 29.34
C GLY A 169 -4.02 19.72 30.68
N CYS A 170 -5.23 19.16 30.68
CA CYS A 170 -5.91 18.67 31.89
C CYS A 170 -5.12 17.54 32.56
N SER A 171 -4.57 16.63 31.76
CA SER A 171 -3.71 15.53 32.20
C SER A 171 -2.44 16.03 32.90
N LEU A 172 -1.76 17.03 32.32
CA LEU A 172 -0.61 17.67 32.94
C LEU A 172 -0.96 18.35 34.27
N SER A 173 -2.06 19.11 34.32
CA SER A 173 -2.53 19.73 35.57
C SER A 173 -2.81 18.69 36.66
N ALA A 174 -3.48 17.59 36.30
CA ALA A 174 -3.79 16.50 37.21
C ALA A 174 -2.51 15.90 37.80
N GLY A 175 -1.51 15.61 36.97
CA GLY A 175 -0.21 15.11 37.42
C GLY A 175 0.47 16.05 38.43
N ILE A 176 0.44 17.36 38.21
CA ILE A 176 1.02 18.33 39.15
C ILE A 176 0.21 18.43 40.44
N PHE A 177 -1.12 18.38 40.39
CA PHE A 177 -1.94 18.34 41.61
C PHE A 177 -1.59 17.14 42.49
N THR A 178 -1.34 15.98 41.89
CA THR A 178 -0.99 14.76 42.64
C THR A 178 0.46 14.76 43.11
N ALA A 179 1.41 15.06 42.22
CA ALA A 179 2.84 14.93 42.51
C ALA A 179 3.49 16.18 43.14
N GLY A 180 2.83 17.34 43.08
CA GLY A 180 3.43 18.63 43.45
C GLY A 180 3.97 18.70 44.88
N ARG A 181 3.34 18.00 45.84
CA ARG A 181 3.81 17.94 47.24
C ARG A 181 4.78 16.79 47.53
N ILE A 182 4.93 15.83 46.61
CA ILE A 182 5.70 14.60 46.84
C ILE A 182 7.04 14.66 46.08
N SER A 183 7.04 15.09 44.82
CA SER A 183 8.23 15.20 43.98
C SER A 183 8.42 16.61 43.38
N GLY A 184 7.41 17.48 43.48
CA GLY A 184 7.35 18.74 42.73
C GLY A 184 6.65 18.64 41.37
N GLY A 185 6.21 17.43 40.99
CA GLY A 185 5.41 17.17 39.78
C GLY A 185 6.06 17.66 38.50
N SER A 186 7.31 17.26 38.24
CA SER A 186 8.05 17.78 37.09
C SER A 186 7.55 17.22 35.77
N MET A 187 7.49 15.90 35.66
CA MET A 187 7.14 15.14 34.44
C MET A 187 7.99 15.45 33.19
N ASN A 188 8.97 16.34 33.34
CA ASN A 188 9.73 16.95 32.27
C ASN A 188 11.17 17.23 32.75
N PRO A 189 12.19 16.54 32.18
CA PRO A 189 13.58 16.76 32.55
C PRO A 189 14.09 18.18 32.25
N ALA A 190 13.71 18.78 31.11
CA ALA A 190 14.13 20.14 30.76
C ALA A 190 13.56 21.17 31.74
N ARG A 191 12.31 21.00 32.17
CA ARG A 191 11.67 21.82 33.22
C ARG A 191 12.44 21.79 34.54
N SER A 192 13.01 20.65 34.91
CA SER A 192 13.85 20.52 36.10
C SER A 192 15.26 21.06 35.90
N LEU A 193 15.85 20.83 34.72
CA LEU A 193 17.23 21.19 34.40
C LEU A 193 17.45 22.70 34.36
N GLY A 194 16.58 23.44 33.66
CA GLY A 194 16.76 24.88 33.45
C GLY A 194 17.01 25.66 34.76
N PRO A 195 16.09 25.59 35.74
CA PRO A 195 16.28 26.25 37.03
C PRO A 195 17.45 25.71 37.86
N ALA A 196 17.73 24.40 37.77
CA ALA A 196 18.85 23.79 38.48
C ALA A 196 20.20 24.36 38.02
N ILE A 197 20.36 24.63 36.71
CA ILE A 197 21.55 25.28 36.15
C ILE A 197 21.68 26.71 36.69
N ILE A 198 20.59 27.49 36.71
CA ILE A 198 20.61 28.90 37.12
C ILE A 198 20.90 29.05 38.61
N VAL A 199 20.32 28.20 39.46
CA VAL A 199 20.42 28.29 40.93
C VAL A 199 21.57 27.44 41.48
N GLY A 200 22.13 26.51 40.69
CA GLY A 200 23.22 25.62 41.11
C GLY A 200 22.79 24.49 42.05
N TYR A 201 21.52 24.04 41.98
CA TYR A 201 20.98 23.01 42.86
C TYR A 201 20.83 21.67 42.13
N TRP A 202 21.58 20.65 42.58
CA TRP A 202 21.69 19.35 41.89
C TRP A 202 21.28 18.14 42.74
N GLU A 203 20.87 18.36 43.98
CA GLU A 203 20.50 17.30 44.91
C GLU A 203 19.30 16.49 44.37
N HIS A 204 19.46 15.17 44.32
CA HIS A 204 18.49 14.22 43.74
C HIS A 204 18.03 14.55 42.30
N HIS A 205 18.76 15.37 41.54
CA HIS A 205 18.35 15.82 40.21
C HIS A 205 18.14 14.66 39.21
N TRP A 206 18.88 13.57 39.39
CA TRP A 206 18.75 12.35 38.57
C TRP A 206 17.32 11.78 38.58
N VAL A 207 16.56 11.99 39.67
CA VAL A 207 15.16 11.53 39.79
C VAL A 207 14.29 12.13 38.69
N TYR A 208 14.53 13.40 38.34
CA TYR A 208 13.77 14.13 37.32
C TYR A 208 14.19 13.82 35.88
N TRP A 209 15.23 12.99 35.71
CA TRP A 209 15.57 12.37 34.43
C TRP A 209 15.03 10.95 34.37
N ILE A 210 15.43 10.10 35.33
CA ILE A 210 15.10 8.68 35.32
C ILE A 210 13.58 8.47 35.46
N GLY A 211 12.93 9.16 36.40
CA GLY A 211 11.51 8.99 36.67
C GLY A 211 10.64 9.31 35.46
N PRO A 212 10.72 10.54 34.91
CA PRO A 212 9.96 10.90 33.73
C PRO A 212 10.26 10.05 32.50
N VAL A 213 11.53 9.73 32.22
CA VAL A 213 11.88 8.91 31.05
C VAL A 213 11.31 7.50 31.18
N LEU A 214 11.43 6.84 32.33
CA LEU A 214 10.85 5.52 32.55
C LEU A 214 9.33 5.54 32.44
N GLY A 215 8.67 6.51 33.08
CA GLY A 215 7.21 6.68 32.99
C GLY A 215 6.75 6.88 31.55
N ALA A 216 7.42 7.75 30.81
CA ALA A 216 7.11 8.05 29.40
C ALA A 216 7.30 6.83 28.49
N VAL A 217 8.41 6.10 28.62
CA VAL A 217 8.68 4.90 27.82
C VAL A 217 7.68 3.79 28.15
N PHE A 218 7.39 3.54 29.43
CA PHE A 218 6.40 2.54 29.82
C PHE A 218 5.00 2.89 29.31
N ALA A 219 4.59 4.15 29.36
CA ALA A 219 3.31 4.59 28.82
C ALA A 219 3.21 4.44 27.32
N ALA A 220 4.24 4.88 26.59
CA ALA A 220 4.29 4.77 25.14
C ALA A 220 4.24 3.30 24.69
N MET A 221 4.99 2.41 25.36
CA MET A 221 4.97 0.98 25.10
C MET A 221 3.62 0.36 25.46
N ALA A 222 3.07 0.65 26.65
CA ALA A 222 1.77 0.13 27.07
C ALA A 222 0.66 0.53 26.10
N HIS A 223 0.66 1.79 25.66
CA HIS A 223 -0.30 2.26 24.66
C HIS A 223 -0.13 1.56 23.32
N GLU A 224 1.10 1.51 22.78
CA GLU A 224 1.38 0.94 21.46
C GLU A 224 1.03 -0.56 21.36
N PHE A 225 1.18 -1.30 22.46
CA PHE A 225 0.97 -2.75 22.47
C PHE A 225 -0.42 -3.20 22.89
N PHE A 226 -1.10 -2.45 23.77
CA PHE A 226 -2.38 -2.90 24.34
C PHE A 226 -3.58 -2.07 23.89
N PHE A 227 -3.39 -0.79 23.53
CA PHE A 227 -4.52 0.15 23.38
C PHE A 227 -4.56 0.91 22.04
N ALA A 228 -3.49 0.90 21.25
CA ALA A 228 -3.52 1.47 19.90
C ALA A 228 -4.54 0.73 19.03
N SER A 229 -5.26 1.45 18.16
CA SER A 229 -6.16 0.88 17.14
C SER A 229 -5.46 -0.15 16.23
N SER A 230 -4.13 -0.07 16.12
CA SER A 230 -3.26 -0.99 15.41
C SER A 230 -2.56 -2.02 16.32
N ALA A 231 -3.03 -2.23 17.54
CA ALA A 231 -2.45 -3.16 18.51
C ALA A 231 -2.75 -4.61 18.11
N SER A 232 -1.70 -5.39 17.87
CA SER A 232 -1.76 -6.83 17.65
C SER A 232 -0.66 -7.48 18.50
N ARG A 233 -0.93 -8.65 19.07
CA ARG A 233 0.07 -9.47 19.78
C ARG A 233 1.35 -9.69 18.95
N GLN A 234 1.26 -9.58 17.62
CA GLN A 234 2.39 -9.69 16.69
C GLN A 234 3.36 -8.51 16.75
N LYS A 235 2.90 -7.28 17.04
CA LYS A 235 3.79 -6.10 17.23
C LYS A 235 4.63 -6.21 18.50
N LEU A 236 4.09 -6.82 19.56
CA LEU A 236 4.81 -7.09 20.80
C LEU A 236 5.98 -8.05 20.56
N VAL A 237 5.75 -9.10 19.76
CA VAL A 237 6.77 -10.09 19.40
C VAL A 237 7.82 -9.47 18.47
N SER A 238 7.42 -8.66 17.49
CA SER A 238 8.35 -8.05 16.51
C SER A 238 9.25 -6.94 17.07
N CYS A 239 8.81 -6.24 18.13
CA CYS A 239 9.63 -5.21 18.79
C CYS A 239 10.70 -5.84 19.70
N LEU A 240 10.39 -6.99 20.31
CA LEU A 240 11.32 -7.75 21.15
C LEU A 240 12.39 -8.49 20.31
N THR A 241 12.09 -8.85 19.07
CA THR A 241 13.04 -9.45 18.12
C THR A 241 13.68 -8.39 17.22
N SER A 242 14.50 -7.50 17.79
CA SER A 242 15.27 -6.49 17.02
C SER A 242 16.22 -7.07 15.95
N SER A 243 16.45 -8.38 15.95
CA SER A 243 17.10 -9.15 14.87
C SER A 243 16.24 -9.29 13.62
N GLN A 244 14.91 -9.45 13.75
CA GLN A 244 14.01 -9.68 12.61
C GLN A 244 13.84 -8.45 11.71
N LEU A 245 13.92 -7.22 12.22
CA LEU A 245 13.85 -6.01 11.36
C LEU A 245 15.13 -5.81 10.54
N ARG A 246 16.29 -6.26 11.05
CA ARG A 246 17.55 -6.28 10.31
C ARG A 246 17.53 -7.35 9.23
N ASP A 247 16.95 -8.52 9.54
CA ASP A 247 16.74 -9.59 8.56
C ASP A 247 15.68 -9.23 7.52
N MET A 248 14.57 -8.59 7.89
CA MET A 248 13.55 -8.13 6.93
C MET A 248 14.12 -7.09 5.95
N SER A 249 14.94 -6.14 6.39
CA SER A 249 15.59 -5.20 5.45
C SER A 249 16.56 -5.88 4.46
N LYS A 250 17.15 -7.02 4.84
CA LYS A 250 17.95 -7.88 3.95
C LYS A 250 17.09 -8.79 3.08
N GLN A 251 15.91 -9.19 3.57
CA GLN A 251 14.98 -10.10 2.90
C GLN A 251 14.41 -9.50 1.60
N PHE A 252 14.37 -8.18 1.47
CA PHE A 252 13.84 -7.49 0.28
C PHE A 252 14.90 -6.91 -0.65
N THR A 253 16.19 -7.11 -0.37
CA THR A 253 17.26 -6.44 -1.14
C THR A 253 17.13 -6.71 -2.64
N GLN A 254 16.85 -7.96 -3.04
CA GLN A 254 16.68 -8.31 -4.46
C GLN A 254 15.41 -7.72 -5.08
N VAL A 255 14.29 -7.69 -4.35
CA VAL A 255 13.03 -7.11 -4.84
C VAL A 255 13.15 -5.59 -4.97
N ASP A 256 13.82 -4.93 -4.02
CA ASP A 256 14.06 -3.48 -4.05
C ASP A 256 15.04 -3.11 -5.19
N ILE A 257 16.08 -3.91 -5.43
CA ILE A 257 16.98 -3.75 -6.60
C ILE A 257 16.18 -3.87 -7.90
N LEU A 258 15.37 -4.93 -8.05
CA LEU A 258 14.54 -5.13 -9.23
C LEU A 258 13.57 -3.96 -9.45
N ARG A 259 12.97 -3.41 -8.39
CA ARG A 259 12.12 -2.23 -8.49
C ARG A 259 12.89 -1.03 -9.06
N ALA A 260 14.11 -0.80 -8.58
CA ALA A 260 14.95 0.28 -9.07
C ALA A 260 15.31 0.11 -10.55
N GLU A 261 15.67 -1.10 -10.98
CA GLU A 261 15.95 -1.43 -12.39
C GLU A 261 14.73 -1.19 -13.28
N LEU A 262 13.54 -1.61 -12.82
CA LEU A 262 12.29 -1.41 -13.54
C LEU A 262 11.94 0.08 -13.70
N LEU A 263 12.15 0.89 -12.65
CA LEU A 263 11.93 2.34 -12.70
C LEU A 263 12.92 3.01 -13.66
N GLN A 264 14.19 2.62 -13.64
CA GLN A 264 15.20 3.14 -14.56
C GLN A 264 14.84 2.82 -16.03
N ASN A 265 14.40 1.59 -16.31
CA ASN A 265 13.95 1.19 -17.65
C ASN A 265 12.73 2.01 -18.13
N LEU A 266 11.87 2.47 -17.23
CA LEU A 266 10.73 3.34 -17.56
C LEU A 266 11.17 4.77 -17.88
N GLU A 267 12.17 5.29 -17.18
CA GLU A 267 12.77 6.60 -17.45
C GLU A 267 13.50 6.59 -18.81
N ASP A 268 14.31 5.56 -19.08
CA ASP A 268 15.07 5.40 -20.32
C ASP A 268 14.19 5.16 -21.55
N ALA A 269 13.03 4.52 -21.37
CA ALA A 269 12.02 4.36 -22.42
C ALA A 269 11.31 5.69 -22.78
N GLY A 270 11.69 6.80 -22.13
CA GLY A 270 11.27 8.15 -22.49
C GLY A 270 9.78 8.37 -22.28
N GLY A 271 9.25 8.12 -21.07
CA GLY A 271 7.95 8.61 -20.62
C GLY A 271 6.73 8.33 -21.51
N THR A 272 6.87 7.48 -22.51
CA THR A 272 5.85 7.21 -23.53
C THR A 272 5.16 5.90 -23.18
N VAL A 273 4.65 5.78 -21.95
CA VAL A 273 3.48 4.93 -21.71
C VAL A 273 2.30 5.79 -22.13
N THR A 274 2.18 5.94 -23.45
CA THR A 274 1.06 6.59 -24.10
C THR A 274 -0.22 5.95 -23.59
N SER A 275 -1.06 6.79 -23.01
CA SER A 275 -2.52 6.74 -23.14
C SER A 275 -2.89 6.22 -24.54
N PHE A 276 -2.96 4.89 -24.70
CA PHE A 276 -3.34 4.27 -25.98
C PHE A 276 -4.85 4.42 -26.21
N PHE A 277 -5.59 4.72 -25.14
CA PHE A 277 -6.98 5.13 -25.19
C PHE A 277 -7.15 6.22 -24.12
N SER A 278 -7.23 7.48 -24.53
CA SER A 278 -7.98 8.47 -23.74
C SER A 278 -9.39 7.95 -23.54
N ASP A 279 -10.03 8.25 -22.40
CA ASP A 279 -11.43 7.87 -22.18
C ASP A 279 -12.29 8.35 -23.34
N ILE A 280 -12.67 7.42 -24.21
CA ILE A 280 -13.53 7.70 -25.36
C ILE A 280 -14.90 8.04 -24.78
N VAL A 281 -15.33 9.28 -24.97
CA VAL A 281 -16.61 9.77 -24.45
C VAL A 281 -17.73 8.98 -25.12
N SER A 282 -18.78 8.64 -24.37
CA SER A 282 -19.94 7.87 -24.86
C SER A 282 -20.54 8.43 -26.15
N LEU A 283 -20.54 9.76 -26.31
CA LEU A 283 -20.96 10.45 -27.53
C LEU A 283 -20.15 10.06 -28.78
N GLU A 284 -18.84 9.85 -28.64
CA GLU A 284 -17.99 9.43 -29.75
C GLU A 284 -18.29 7.98 -30.14
N VAL A 285 -18.59 7.10 -29.17
CA VAL A 285 -18.99 5.72 -29.46
C VAL A 285 -20.31 5.68 -30.24
N VAL A 286 -21.29 6.50 -29.85
CA VAL A 286 -22.57 6.65 -30.56
C VAL A 286 -22.33 7.09 -32.01
N SER A 287 -21.52 8.14 -32.21
CA SER A 287 -21.19 8.63 -33.54
C SER A 287 -20.55 7.55 -34.42
N ARG A 288 -19.63 6.73 -33.88
CA ARG A 288 -19.03 5.62 -34.62
C ARG A 288 -20.04 4.53 -34.98
N ILE A 289 -21.03 4.27 -34.13
CA ILE A 289 -22.12 3.32 -34.44
C ILE A 289 -23.03 3.89 -35.55
N GLU A 290 -23.31 5.19 -35.51
CA GLU A 290 -24.10 5.88 -36.53
C GLU A 290 -23.39 5.87 -37.89
N GLU A 291 -22.07 6.10 -37.94
CA GLU A 291 -21.27 5.99 -39.18
C GLU A 291 -21.35 4.58 -39.81
N VAL A 292 -21.22 3.53 -38.98
CA VAL A 292 -21.36 2.15 -39.44
C VAL A 292 -22.77 1.89 -39.97
N THR A 293 -23.79 2.40 -39.28
CA THR A 293 -25.19 2.25 -39.68
C THR A 293 -25.48 3.01 -40.98
N GLN A 294 -24.95 4.22 -41.13
CA GLN A 294 -25.07 5.02 -42.34
C GLN A 294 -24.40 4.33 -43.53
N THR A 295 -23.29 3.62 -43.31
CA THR A 295 -22.63 2.81 -44.35
C THR A 295 -23.56 1.69 -44.83
N ILE A 296 -24.25 0.98 -43.92
CA ILE A 296 -25.22 -0.07 -44.26
C ILE A 296 -26.37 0.52 -45.08
N VAL A 297 -26.98 1.61 -44.61
CA VAL A 297 -28.11 2.27 -45.30
C VAL A 297 -27.70 2.77 -46.69
N SER A 298 -26.49 3.33 -46.80
CA SER A 298 -25.95 3.80 -48.08
C SER A 298 -25.76 2.67 -49.09
N SER A 299 -25.21 1.52 -48.68
CA SER A 299 -25.10 0.34 -49.55
C SER A 299 -26.47 -0.15 -50.01
N LEU A 300 -27.44 -0.26 -49.10
CA LEU A 300 -28.80 -0.69 -49.43
C LEU A 300 -29.51 0.27 -50.40
N SER A 301 -29.30 1.59 -50.25
CA SER A 301 -29.86 2.60 -51.15
C SER A 301 -29.31 2.52 -52.58
N ARG A 302 -28.14 1.90 -52.75
CA ARG A 302 -27.50 1.64 -54.05
C ARG A 302 -27.77 0.24 -54.57
N GLU A 303 -28.65 -0.52 -53.90
CA GLU A 303 -28.91 -1.94 -54.17
C GLU A 303 -27.67 -2.84 -54.04
N GLU A 304 -26.68 -2.41 -53.25
CA GLU A 304 -25.47 -3.17 -52.96
C GLU A 304 -25.57 -3.89 -51.60
N ALA A 305 -25.02 -5.10 -51.51
CA ALA A 305 -24.96 -5.85 -50.27
C ALA A 305 -24.00 -5.18 -49.25
N PRO A 306 -24.46 -4.83 -48.04
CA PRO A 306 -23.59 -4.28 -47.00
C PRO A 306 -22.43 -5.21 -46.62
N VAL A 307 -21.27 -4.62 -46.36
CA VAL A 307 -20.06 -5.35 -45.98
C VAL A 307 -19.39 -4.67 -44.79
N PHE A 308 -19.10 -5.43 -43.74
CA PHE A 308 -18.22 -4.97 -42.68
C PHE A 308 -16.77 -5.30 -43.02
N VAL A 309 -15.92 -4.29 -42.92
CA VAL A 309 -14.51 -4.36 -43.26
C VAL A 309 -13.71 -4.09 -42.00
N PHE A 310 -13.19 -5.14 -41.38
CA PHE A 310 -12.38 -5.01 -40.17
C PHE A 310 -11.26 -6.04 -40.15
N LYS A 311 -10.23 -5.77 -39.33
CA LYS A 311 -9.08 -6.66 -39.20
C LYS A 311 -9.45 -7.83 -38.29
N SER A 312 -9.25 -9.05 -38.77
CA SER A 312 -9.42 -10.22 -37.91
C SER A 312 -8.32 -10.27 -36.85
N ARG A 313 -8.70 -10.24 -35.58
CA ARG A 313 -7.79 -10.45 -34.44
C ARG A 313 -7.33 -11.90 -34.29
N SER A 314 -8.04 -12.86 -34.88
CA SER A 314 -7.80 -14.30 -34.71
C SER A 314 -6.62 -14.82 -35.55
N ARG A 315 -5.98 -13.97 -36.36
CA ARG A 315 -4.87 -14.35 -37.24
C ARG A 315 -3.58 -13.69 -36.77
N TRP A 316 -2.55 -14.50 -36.55
CA TRP A 316 -1.19 -14.01 -36.26
C TRP A 316 -0.64 -13.07 -37.34
N SER A 317 -1.14 -13.14 -38.58
CA SER A 317 -0.76 -12.19 -39.64
C SER A 317 -1.11 -10.73 -39.33
N ASN A 318 -2.08 -10.50 -38.43
CA ASN A 318 -2.58 -9.17 -38.05
C ASN A 318 -2.10 -8.72 -36.66
N VAL A 319 -1.34 -9.57 -35.97
CA VAL A 319 -0.88 -9.34 -34.60
C VAL A 319 0.65 -9.31 -34.59
N ARG A 320 1.21 -8.30 -33.94
CA ARG A 320 2.65 -8.19 -33.71
C ARG A 320 2.95 -8.21 -32.22
N PHE A 321 4.21 -8.48 -31.90
CA PHE A 321 4.73 -8.48 -30.55
C PHE A 321 5.75 -7.34 -30.40
N ASN A 322 5.63 -6.59 -29.30
CA ASN A 322 6.62 -5.63 -28.85
C ASN A 322 6.97 -5.97 -27.40
N LYS A 323 8.26 -5.94 -27.03
CA LYS A 323 8.71 -6.31 -25.68
C LYS A 323 8.12 -5.39 -24.58
N SER A 324 7.93 -4.11 -24.87
CA SER A 324 7.46 -3.12 -23.89
C SER A 324 5.95 -3.14 -23.68
N VAL A 325 5.18 -3.50 -24.71
CA VAL A 325 3.70 -3.39 -24.72
C VAL A 325 3.00 -4.75 -24.75
N GLY A 326 3.68 -5.81 -25.19
CA GLY A 326 3.10 -7.13 -25.43
C GLY A 326 2.55 -7.28 -26.85
N LEU A 327 1.44 -8.01 -26.99
CA LEU A 327 0.74 -8.19 -28.25
C LEU A 327 -0.06 -6.94 -28.60
N TYR A 328 -0.10 -6.58 -29.88
CA TYR A 328 -0.92 -5.49 -30.39
C TYR A 328 -1.34 -5.75 -31.85
N MET A 329 -2.45 -5.14 -32.27
CA MET A 329 -2.91 -5.18 -33.65
C MET A 329 -2.08 -4.26 -34.56
N GLN A 330 -1.61 -4.77 -35.71
CA GLN A 330 -0.81 -3.99 -36.65
C GLN A 330 -1.67 -3.00 -37.47
N THR A 331 -1.12 -1.84 -37.82
CA THR A 331 -1.76 -0.80 -38.66
C THR A 331 -1.93 -1.21 -40.13
N GLY A 332 -1.07 -2.09 -40.67
CA GLY A 332 -1.26 -2.78 -41.97
C GLY A 332 -1.44 -4.29 -41.78
N GLY A 333 -2.43 -4.92 -42.43
CA GLY A 333 -2.73 -6.35 -42.27
C GLY A 333 -3.86 -6.85 -43.15
N THR A 334 -4.11 -8.16 -43.12
CA THR A 334 -5.16 -8.81 -43.90
C THR A 334 -6.53 -8.42 -43.36
N ILE A 335 -7.28 -7.71 -44.20
CA ILE A 335 -8.64 -7.28 -43.91
C ILE A 335 -9.58 -8.48 -44.07
N SER A 336 -10.53 -8.65 -43.15
CA SER A 336 -11.62 -9.61 -43.28
C SER A 336 -12.88 -8.87 -43.69
N ALA A 337 -13.45 -9.27 -44.83
CA ALA A 337 -14.72 -8.76 -45.32
C ALA A 337 -15.83 -9.70 -44.85
N LEU A 338 -16.77 -9.17 -44.06
CA LEU A 338 -17.96 -9.89 -43.64
C LEU A 338 -19.14 -9.37 -44.46
N ARG A 339 -19.60 -10.17 -45.42
CA ARG A 339 -20.66 -9.77 -46.35
C ARG A 339 -22.03 -10.22 -45.87
N SER A 340 -23.05 -9.41 -46.11
CA SER A 340 -24.45 -9.76 -45.80
C SER A 340 -25.07 -10.75 -46.79
N ASP A 341 -24.51 -10.90 -47.99
CA ASP A 341 -25.03 -11.73 -49.09
C ASP A 341 -24.34 -13.10 -49.22
N CYS A 342 -23.37 -13.40 -48.35
CA CYS A 342 -22.66 -14.67 -48.38
C CYS A 342 -23.21 -15.62 -47.29
N PRO A 343 -23.64 -16.85 -47.64
CA PRO A 343 -24.21 -17.80 -46.68
C PRO A 343 -23.31 -18.11 -45.48
N SER A 344 -21.99 -18.08 -45.69
CA SER A 344 -21.01 -18.36 -44.63
C SER A 344 -20.83 -17.21 -43.62
N SER A 345 -21.21 -15.98 -43.98
CA SER A 345 -21.02 -14.79 -43.15
C SER A 345 -22.31 -14.09 -42.72
N VAL A 346 -23.43 -14.35 -43.39
CA VAL A 346 -24.72 -13.65 -43.17
C VAL A 346 -25.20 -13.73 -41.72
N ILE A 347 -25.09 -14.90 -41.07
CA ILE A 347 -25.49 -15.06 -39.67
C ILE A 347 -24.64 -14.17 -38.78
N LYS A 348 -23.31 -14.22 -38.95
CA LYS A 348 -22.38 -13.40 -38.17
C LYS A 348 -22.61 -11.90 -38.41
N PHE A 349 -22.92 -11.51 -39.66
CA PHE A 349 -23.25 -10.14 -40.01
C PHE A 349 -24.50 -9.66 -39.26
N ALA A 350 -25.59 -10.44 -39.29
CA ALA A 350 -26.82 -10.14 -38.57
C ALA A 350 -26.60 -10.02 -37.05
N LEU A 351 -25.79 -10.91 -36.46
CA LEU A 351 -25.44 -10.86 -35.04
C LEU A 351 -24.65 -9.61 -34.66
N ILE A 352 -23.73 -9.14 -35.52
CA ILE A 352 -23.02 -7.86 -35.30
C ILE A 352 -23.99 -6.68 -35.33
N VAL A 353 -24.91 -6.63 -36.31
CA VAL A 353 -25.92 -5.57 -36.39
C VAL A 353 -26.81 -5.57 -35.14
N LYS A 354 -27.25 -6.75 -34.68
CA LYS A 354 -28.01 -6.88 -33.43
C LYS A 354 -27.20 -6.38 -32.23
N ALA A 355 -25.94 -6.77 -32.12
CA ALA A 355 -25.07 -6.34 -31.02
C ALA A 355 -24.86 -4.82 -31.03
N LEU A 356 -24.62 -4.21 -32.19
CA LEU A 356 -24.52 -2.76 -32.35
C LEU A 356 -25.81 -2.06 -31.91
N SER A 357 -26.99 -2.58 -32.28
CA SER A 357 -28.28 -2.04 -31.84
C SER A 357 -28.48 -2.12 -30.33
N THR A 358 -28.10 -3.24 -29.70
CA THR A 358 -28.16 -3.39 -28.24
C THR A 358 -27.21 -2.40 -27.55
N ILE A 359 -25.96 -2.31 -28.02
CA ILE A 359 -24.94 -1.39 -27.49
C ILE A 359 -25.39 0.07 -27.63
N TYR A 360 -25.93 0.45 -28.79
CA TYR A 360 -26.45 1.79 -29.02
C TYR A 360 -27.52 2.19 -28.00
N LYS A 361 -28.48 1.28 -27.73
CA LYS A 361 -29.52 1.50 -26.72
C LYS A 361 -28.95 1.66 -25.31
N LEU A 362 -27.97 0.82 -24.94
CA LEU A 362 -27.31 0.87 -23.63
C LEU A 362 -26.57 2.18 -23.41
N ILE A 363 -25.88 2.67 -24.43
CA ILE A 363 -25.15 3.94 -24.35
C ILE A 363 -26.13 5.11 -24.27
N GLN A 364 -27.22 5.10 -25.05
CA GLN A 364 -28.26 6.14 -24.98
C GLN A 364 -28.97 6.19 -23.63
N SER A 365 -29.17 5.04 -22.97
CA SER A 365 -29.83 4.96 -21.66
C SER A 365 -28.86 5.02 -20.48
N ASP A 366 -27.57 5.28 -20.73
CA ASP A 366 -26.48 5.24 -19.74
C ASP A 366 -26.53 4.00 -18.82
N SER A 367 -26.88 2.86 -19.41
CA SER A 367 -27.08 1.60 -18.69
C SER A 367 -25.98 0.61 -19.06
N TYR A 368 -25.58 -0.23 -18.09
CA TYR A 368 -24.55 -1.24 -18.27
C TYR A 368 -25.16 -2.64 -18.18
N VAL A 369 -24.68 -3.56 -19.01
CA VAL A 369 -25.18 -4.94 -19.04
C VAL A 369 -24.02 -5.93 -19.06
N THR A 370 -24.20 -7.12 -18.48
CA THR A 370 -23.18 -8.17 -18.60
C THR A 370 -23.35 -8.97 -19.89
N LYS A 371 -22.26 -9.58 -20.37
CA LYS A 371 -22.33 -10.48 -21.54
C LYS A 371 -23.29 -11.66 -21.34
N ARG A 372 -23.44 -12.17 -20.10
CA ARG A 372 -24.36 -13.29 -19.83
C ARG A 372 -25.81 -12.85 -19.95
N GLU A 373 -26.12 -11.65 -19.49
CA GLU A 373 -27.46 -11.09 -19.57
C GLU A 373 -27.88 -10.80 -21.02
N ILE A 374 -26.97 -10.28 -21.86
CA ILE A 374 -27.23 -10.18 -23.31
C ILE A 374 -27.55 -11.56 -23.92
N PHE A 375 -26.82 -12.60 -23.51
CA PHE A 375 -27.07 -13.97 -23.98
C PHE A 375 -28.42 -14.51 -23.49
N TYR A 376 -28.79 -14.29 -22.23
CA TYR A 376 -30.05 -14.78 -21.67
C TYR A 376 -31.29 -14.09 -22.23
N ASN A 377 -31.15 -12.84 -22.69
CA ASN A 377 -32.23 -12.14 -23.36
C ASN A 377 -32.61 -12.79 -24.70
N ASP A 378 -31.67 -13.47 -25.38
CA ASP A 378 -31.96 -14.19 -26.63
C ASP A 378 -31.01 -15.38 -26.88
N PRO A 379 -31.15 -16.51 -26.14
CA PRO A 379 -30.23 -17.63 -26.25
C PRO A 379 -30.30 -18.33 -27.62
N GLN A 380 -31.49 -18.34 -28.23
CA GLN A 380 -31.72 -18.97 -29.53
C GLN A 380 -30.99 -18.22 -30.65
N LEU A 381 -30.94 -16.88 -30.59
CA LEU A 381 -30.25 -16.06 -31.57
C LEU A 381 -28.74 -16.28 -31.56
N PHE A 382 -28.11 -16.25 -30.38
CA PHE A 382 -26.65 -16.36 -30.27
C PHE A 382 -26.13 -17.80 -30.28
N GLY A 383 -26.96 -18.77 -29.87
CA GLY A 383 -26.67 -20.20 -29.80
C GLY A 383 -25.69 -20.58 -28.69
N SER A 384 -24.57 -19.85 -28.52
CA SER A 384 -23.60 -20.08 -27.45
C SER A 384 -22.98 -18.79 -26.91
N GLN A 385 -22.59 -18.79 -25.63
CA GLN A 385 -21.88 -17.67 -24.99
C GLN A 385 -20.58 -17.32 -25.75
N LYS A 386 -19.88 -18.34 -26.26
CA LYS A 386 -18.63 -18.18 -27.02
C LYS A 386 -18.85 -17.41 -28.33
N THR A 387 -20.01 -17.58 -28.97
CA THR A 387 -20.40 -16.81 -30.15
C THR A 387 -20.55 -15.35 -29.79
N LEU A 388 -21.34 -15.04 -28.75
CA LEU A 388 -21.55 -13.66 -28.29
C LEU A 388 -20.24 -12.98 -27.89
N ASP A 389 -19.37 -13.69 -27.15
CA ASP A 389 -18.04 -13.20 -26.79
C ASP A 389 -17.25 -12.79 -28.05
N ALA A 390 -17.24 -13.64 -29.08
CA ALA A 390 -16.55 -13.32 -30.32
C ALA A 390 -17.16 -12.11 -31.05
N ILE A 391 -18.49 -11.94 -30.99
CA ILE A 391 -19.21 -10.81 -31.61
C ILE A 391 -18.89 -9.49 -30.89
N VAL A 392 -18.95 -9.45 -29.55
CA VAL A 392 -18.63 -8.23 -28.77
C VAL A 392 -17.19 -7.79 -29.07
N ASP A 393 -16.28 -8.75 -29.17
CA ASP A 393 -14.88 -8.48 -29.48
C ASP A 393 -14.68 -8.03 -30.95
N ASP A 394 -15.50 -8.52 -31.89
CA ASP A 394 -15.52 -8.04 -33.28
C ASP A 394 -16.04 -6.59 -33.35
N VAL A 395 -17.09 -6.27 -32.58
CA VAL A 395 -17.66 -4.91 -32.48
C VAL A 395 -16.63 -3.93 -31.91
N SER A 396 -15.89 -4.31 -30.87
CA SER A 396 -14.79 -3.50 -30.33
C SER A 396 -13.73 -3.20 -31.41
N CYS A 397 -13.37 -4.19 -32.24
CA CYS A 397 -12.43 -4.00 -33.36
C CYS A 397 -13.02 -3.15 -34.50
N LEU A 398 -14.31 -3.33 -34.81
CA LEU A 398 -15.02 -2.60 -35.86
C LEU A 398 -15.12 -1.11 -35.52
N LEU A 399 -15.54 -0.81 -34.29
CA LEU A 399 -15.67 0.56 -33.79
C LEU A 399 -14.34 1.15 -33.32
N LYS A 400 -13.29 0.33 -33.17
CA LYS A 400 -11.98 0.72 -32.59
C LYS A 400 -12.12 1.36 -31.21
N VAL A 401 -12.99 0.80 -30.37
CA VAL A 401 -13.21 1.24 -28.98
C VAL A 401 -13.01 0.05 -28.03
N PRO A 402 -12.47 0.26 -26.81
CA PRO A 402 -12.34 -0.82 -25.84
C PRO A 402 -13.72 -1.30 -25.38
N ARG A 403 -13.82 -2.53 -24.87
CA ARG A 403 -15.12 -3.15 -24.52
C ARG A 403 -15.91 -2.37 -23.48
N ARG A 404 -15.22 -1.73 -22.53
CA ARG A 404 -15.87 -0.92 -21.49
C ARG A 404 -16.70 0.21 -22.11
N SER A 405 -16.18 0.87 -23.15
CA SER A 405 -16.89 1.94 -23.86
C SER A 405 -18.14 1.46 -24.60
N LEU A 406 -18.37 0.14 -24.71
CA LEU A 406 -19.58 -0.44 -25.28
C LEU A 406 -20.70 -0.62 -24.24
N HIS A 407 -20.48 -0.24 -22.97
CA HIS A 407 -21.39 -0.50 -21.84
C HIS A 407 -21.68 -2.02 -21.63
N VAL A 408 -20.80 -2.89 -22.15
CA VAL A 408 -20.87 -4.35 -21.96
C VAL A 408 -19.80 -4.77 -20.96
N CYS A 409 -20.23 -5.05 -19.73
CA CYS A 409 -19.34 -5.38 -18.62
C CYS A 409 -18.89 -6.85 -18.65
N ALA A 410 -17.63 -7.08 -18.27
CA ALA A 410 -17.11 -8.39 -17.99
C ALA A 410 -17.51 -8.82 -16.56
N THR A 411 -17.93 -10.07 -16.40
CA THR A 411 -18.14 -10.65 -15.06
C THR A 411 -16.79 -10.86 -14.39
N THR A 412 -16.65 -10.39 -13.16
CA THR A 412 -15.45 -10.63 -12.34
C THR A 412 -15.53 -12.00 -11.66
N LYS A 413 -14.41 -12.71 -11.61
CA LYS A 413 -14.25 -13.95 -10.83
C LYS A 413 -13.00 -13.95 -9.96
N GLY A 414 -12.13 -12.96 -10.17
CA GLY A 414 -10.86 -12.87 -9.45
C GLY A 414 -11.03 -12.42 -8.01
N LEU A 415 -10.05 -12.76 -7.19
CA LEU A 415 -9.95 -12.33 -5.80
C LEU A 415 -8.63 -11.56 -5.61
N ILE A 416 -8.64 -10.57 -4.74
CA ILE A 416 -7.48 -9.77 -4.35
C ILE A 416 -7.41 -9.65 -2.83
N SER A 417 -6.20 -9.66 -2.28
CA SER A 417 -5.96 -9.47 -0.84
C SER A 417 -4.54 -8.95 -0.59
N GLY A 418 -4.26 -8.47 0.61
CA GLY A 418 -2.95 -7.99 1.04
C GLY A 418 -2.93 -6.49 1.28
N ASP A 419 -1.73 -5.91 1.32
CA ASP A 419 -1.52 -4.50 1.68
C ASP A 419 -2.01 -3.55 0.57
N LEU A 420 -3.32 -3.30 0.54
CA LEU A 420 -3.99 -2.47 -0.45
C LEU A 420 -5.31 -1.92 0.12
N CYS A 421 -5.49 -0.61 -0.02
CA CYS A 421 -6.77 0.06 0.19
C CYS A 421 -7.05 1.01 -0.98
N TYR A 422 -8.29 1.07 -1.43
CA TYR A 422 -8.71 1.97 -2.52
C TYR A 422 -10.16 2.40 -2.36
N THR A 423 -10.60 3.36 -3.19
CA THR A 423 -11.99 3.82 -3.26
C THR A 423 -12.59 3.41 -4.61
N GLU A 424 -13.75 2.77 -4.59
CA GLU A 424 -14.55 2.46 -5.79
C GLU A 424 -15.17 3.74 -6.39
N GLU A 425 -15.73 3.65 -7.60
CA GLU A 425 -16.34 4.79 -8.30
C GLU A 425 -17.55 5.38 -7.55
N ASP A 426 -18.25 4.55 -6.77
CA ASP A 426 -19.39 4.94 -5.93
C ASP A 426 -18.98 5.61 -4.59
N GLY A 427 -17.68 5.76 -4.34
CA GLY A 427 -17.15 6.29 -3.09
C GLY A 427 -16.93 5.24 -1.99
N THR A 428 -17.28 3.97 -2.22
CA THR A 428 -17.06 2.89 -1.26
C THR A 428 -15.57 2.66 -1.06
N ARG A 429 -15.11 2.72 0.20
CA ARG A 429 -13.73 2.40 0.55
C ARG A 429 -13.58 0.89 0.73
N VAL A 430 -12.67 0.30 -0.04
CA VAL A 430 -12.34 -1.12 0.01
C VAL A 430 -10.98 -1.30 0.68
N ASP A 431 -10.95 -2.14 1.71
CA ASP A 431 -9.72 -2.54 2.40
C ASP A 431 -9.46 -4.03 2.14
N CYS A 432 -8.37 -4.34 1.44
CA CYS A 432 -7.98 -5.69 1.06
C CYS A 432 -7.04 -6.35 2.10
N SER A 433 -6.66 -5.65 3.17
CA SER A 433 -5.65 -6.10 4.14
C SER A 433 -6.15 -7.17 5.11
N SER A 434 -7.45 -7.19 5.38
CA SER A 434 -8.06 -8.09 6.37
C SER A 434 -8.58 -9.40 5.77
N THR A 435 -9.19 -9.35 4.59
CA THR A 435 -9.79 -10.53 3.93
C THR A 435 -9.63 -10.45 2.41
N ALA A 436 -9.90 -11.58 1.73
CA ALA A 436 -9.95 -11.61 0.28
C ALA A 436 -11.23 -10.94 -0.24
N VAL A 437 -11.07 -9.97 -1.12
CA VAL A 437 -12.16 -9.22 -1.74
C VAL A 437 -12.27 -9.60 -3.21
N PRO A 438 -13.47 -9.71 -3.80
CA PRO A 438 -13.60 -9.86 -5.24
C PRO A 438 -12.99 -8.65 -5.98
N VAL A 439 -12.30 -8.91 -7.09
CA VAL A 439 -11.78 -7.83 -7.93
C VAL A 439 -12.94 -6.99 -8.45
N SER A 440 -12.86 -5.67 -8.31
CA SER A 440 -13.92 -4.74 -8.73
C SER A 440 -14.32 -4.99 -10.19
N PRO A 441 -15.62 -5.01 -10.52
CA PRO A 441 -16.07 -5.01 -11.91
C PRO A 441 -15.74 -3.68 -12.62
N CYS A 442 -15.42 -2.62 -11.87
CA CYS A 442 -15.17 -1.28 -12.38
C CYS A 442 -13.74 -0.78 -12.09
N VAL A 443 -12.72 -1.58 -12.44
CA VAL A 443 -11.32 -1.26 -12.12
C VAL A 443 -10.87 0.13 -12.60
N SER A 444 -11.29 0.61 -13.77
CA SER A 444 -10.88 1.95 -14.25
C SER A 444 -11.40 3.08 -13.34
N GLY A 445 -12.53 2.91 -12.67
CA GLY A 445 -13.12 3.90 -11.74
C GLY A 445 -12.49 3.90 -10.34
N ILE A 446 -11.59 2.95 -10.05
CA ILE A 446 -10.88 2.91 -8.77
C ILE A 446 -10.00 4.15 -8.59
N MET A 447 -10.11 4.80 -7.43
CA MET A 447 -9.38 6.00 -7.04
C MET A 447 -8.64 5.77 -5.71
N ASN A 448 -7.74 6.69 -5.33
CA ASN A 448 -7.08 6.71 -4.03
C ASN A 448 -6.41 5.39 -3.62
N ILE A 449 -5.66 4.77 -4.52
CA ILE A 449 -4.91 3.55 -4.22
C ILE A 449 -3.81 3.87 -3.21
N VAL A 450 -3.89 3.28 -2.01
CA VAL A 450 -2.91 3.39 -0.92
C VAL A 450 -2.36 1.99 -0.62
N SER A 451 -1.05 1.85 -0.65
CA SER A 451 -0.35 0.58 -0.41
C SER A 451 1.11 0.83 -0.02
N SER A 452 1.64 0.03 0.91
CA SER A 452 3.08 -0.06 1.18
C SER A 452 3.70 -1.36 0.65
N ALA A 453 2.98 -2.08 -0.21
CA ALA A 453 3.40 -3.35 -0.76
C ALA A 453 4.69 -3.24 -1.56
N LYS A 454 5.54 -4.26 -1.44
CA LYS A 454 6.82 -4.35 -2.14
C LYS A 454 6.70 -4.98 -3.52
N PHE A 455 5.70 -5.84 -3.73
CA PHE A 455 5.43 -6.50 -4.99
C PHE A 455 3.95 -6.95 -5.07
N VAL A 456 3.50 -7.25 -6.28
CA VAL A 456 2.24 -7.93 -6.57
C VAL A 456 2.54 -9.39 -6.94
N LEU A 457 1.82 -10.34 -6.36
CA LEU A 457 1.94 -11.76 -6.66
C LEU A 457 0.64 -12.28 -7.28
N VAL A 458 0.71 -12.62 -8.56
CA VAL A 458 -0.38 -13.19 -9.34
C VAL A 458 -0.34 -14.71 -9.23
N ILE A 459 -1.42 -15.30 -8.69
CA ILE A 459 -1.52 -16.73 -8.40
C ILE A 459 -2.54 -17.36 -9.35
N GLU A 460 -2.14 -18.43 -10.03
CA GLU A 460 -3.02 -19.16 -10.94
C GLU A 460 -4.23 -19.78 -10.23
N LYS A 461 -3.99 -20.67 -9.26
CA LYS A 461 -5.00 -21.57 -8.70
C LYS A 461 -5.58 -21.01 -7.40
N ASP A 462 -6.91 -21.00 -7.29
CA ASP A 462 -7.63 -20.48 -6.10
C ASP A 462 -7.19 -21.23 -4.84
N ALA A 463 -7.00 -22.55 -4.90
CA ALA A 463 -6.51 -23.33 -3.76
C ALA A 463 -5.16 -22.83 -3.23
N THR A 464 -4.21 -22.51 -4.11
CA THR A 464 -2.91 -21.93 -3.72
C THR A 464 -3.09 -20.53 -3.11
N PHE A 465 -4.01 -19.73 -3.66
CA PHE A 465 -4.35 -18.41 -3.12
C PHE A 465 -4.92 -18.52 -1.70
N GLN A 466 -5.85 -19.45 -1.45
CA GLN A 466 -6.39 -19.70 -0.11
C GLN A 466 -5.31 -20.19 0.87
N THR A 467 -4.42 -21.11 0.45
CA THR A 467 -3.29 -21.55 1.29
C THR A 467 -2.39 -20.38 1.71
N LEU A 468 -2.13 -19.42 0.81
CA LEU A 468 -1.35 -18.23 1.14
C LEU A 468 -2.06 -17.31 2.15
N LEU A 469 -3.39 -17.23 2.10
CA LEU A 469 -4.19 -16.48 3.07
C LEU A 469 -4.21 -17.14 4.44
N ASP A 470 -4.41 -18.46 4.48
CA ASP A 470 -4.43 -19.25 5.71
C ASP A 470 -3.08 -19.19 6.43
N ASP A 471 -1.99 -19.16 5.66
CA ASP A 471 -0.63 -18.98 6.16
C ASP A 471 -0.30 -17.52 6.50
N ALA A 472 -1.27 -16.60 6.39
CA ALA A 472 -1.11 -15.17 6.63
C ALA A 472 0.07 -14.56 5.82
N PHE A 473 0.32 -15.03 4.59
CA PHE A 473 1.50 -14.67 3.80
C PHE A 473 1.72 -13.15 3.69
N CYS A 474 0.65 -12.41 3.38
CA CYS A 474 0.67 -10.96 3.17
C CYS A 474 0.82 -10.13 4.45
N THR A 475 0.53 -10.69 5.63
CA THR A 475 0.57 -9.96 6.92
C THR A 475 1.73 -10.41 7.79
N GLN A 476 2.09 -11.70 7.71
CA GLN A 476 3.12 -12.33 8.53
C GLN A 476 4.51 -12.33 7.87
N TYR A 477 4.59 -12.46 6.54
CA TYR A 477 5.88 -12.71 5.88
C TYR A 477 6.31 -11.60 4.91
N TYR A 478 5.37 -11.04 4.14
CA TYR A 478 5.69 -10.05 3.11
C TYR A 478 4.61 -8.96 3.01
N PRO A 479 4.96 -7.66 3.05
CA PRO A 479 4.04 -6.61 2.62
C PRO A 479 3.88 -6.74 1.11
N CYS A 480 2.84 -7.44 0.67
CA CYS A 480 2.56 -7.69 -0.73
C CYS A 480 1.06 -7.66 -1.02
N ILE A 481 0.73 -7.55 -2.30
CA ILE A 481 -0.63 -7.73 -2.80
C ILE A 481 -0.67 -9.07 -3.52
N ILE A 482 -1.62 -9.94 -3.17
CA ILE A 482 -1.87 -11.18 -3.89
C ILE A 482 -3.17 -11.06 -4.69
N ILE A 483 -3.19 -11.64 -5.89
CA ILE A 483 -4.36 -11.64 -6.76
C ILE A 483 -4.46 -12.96 -7.51
N THR A 484 -5.66 -13.52 -7.64
CA THR A 484 -5.91 -14.72 -8.45
C THR A 484 -7.04 -14.48 -9.43
N GLY A 485 -6.87 -15.01 -10.66
CA GLY A 485 -7.93 -15.07 -11.67
C GLY A 485 -8.73 -16.38 -11.62
N LYS A 486 -8.45 -17.28 -10.66
CA LYS A 486 -8.98 -18.65 -10.60
C LYS A 486 -8.77 -19.39 -11.93
N GLY A 487 -7.51 -19.60 -12.30
CA GLY A 487 -7.05 -20.14 -13.58
C GLY A 487 -6.87 -19.04 -14.64
N VAL A 488 -7.35 -19.29 -15.86
CA VAL A 488 -7.27 -18.32 -16.97
C VAL A 488 -7.93 -17.00 -16.57
N PRO A 489 -7.21 -15.86 -16.60
CA PRO A 489 -7.69 -14.64 -15.98
C PRO A 489 -8.79 -13.97 -16.79
N ASP A 490 -9.78 -13.42 -16.08
CA ASP A 490 -10.78 -12.54 -16.68
C ASP A 490 -10.21 -11.14 -16.96
N VAL A 491 -10.99 -10.32 -17.67
CA VAL A 491 -10.57 -8.98 -18.10
C VAL A 491 -10.31 -8.06 -16.90
N ASN A 492 -11.15 -8.12 -15.86
CA ASN A 492 -11.04 -7.23 -14.70
C ASN A 492 -9.84 -7.61 -13.84
N SER A 493 -9.57 -8.91 -13.66
CA SER A 493 -8.34 -9.37 -13.01
C SER A 493 -7.08 -8.84 -13.70
N ARG A 494 -7.02 -8.90 -15.04
CA ARG A 494 -5.89 -8.35 -15.82
C ARG A 494 -5.78 -6.83 -15.71
N LEU A 495 -6.91 -6.14 -15.79
CA LEU A 495 -6.98 -4.69 -15.66
C LEU A 495 -6.53 -4.23 -14.26
N MET A 496 -6.87 -4.99 -13.22
CA MET A 496 -6.45 -4.70 -11.84
C MET A 496 -4.94 -4.83 -11.67
N VAL A 497 -4.33 -5.92 -12.16
CA VAL A 497 -2.86 -6.07 -12.14
C VAL A 497 -2.18 -4.94 -12.90
N LYS A 498 -2.70 -4.58 -14.08
CA LYS A 498 -2.18 -3.47 -14.88
C LYS A 498 -2.30 -2.12 -14.15
N LYS A 499 -3.44 -1.83 -13.53
CA LYS A 499 -3.65 -0.60 -12.76
C LYS A 499 -2.74 -0.51 -11.54
N LEU A 500 -2.53 -1.61 -10.82
CA LEU A 500 -1.58 -1.66 -9.71
C LEU A 500 -0.14 -1.40 -10.17
N TRP A 501 0.27 -2.00 -11.30
CA TRP A 501 1.57 -1.75 -11.89
C TRP A 501 1.75 -0.27 -12.29
N ASP A 502 0.80 0.29 -13.04
CA ASP A 502 0.85 1.67 -13.55
C ASP A 502 0.79 2.72 -12.42
N THR A 503 0.24 2.36 -11.26
CA THR A 503 0.12 3.28 -10.12
C THR A 503 1.29 3.15 -9.16
N LEU A 504 1.60 1.92 -8.72
CA LEU A 504 2.56 1.67 -7.63
C LEU A 504 3.99 1.48 -8.13
N HIS A 505 4.17 1.09 -9.40
CA HIS A 505 5.48 0.78 -9.98
C HIS A 505 6.29 -0.18 -9.10
N ILE A 506 5.64 -1.27 -8.66
CA ILE A 506 6.24 -2.34 -7.88
C ILE A 506 6.32 -3.63 -8.72
N PRO A 507 7.34 -4.49 -8.53
CA PRO A 507 7.47 -5.74 -9.26
C PRO A 507 6.20 -6.60 -9.24
N VAL A 508 5.91 -7.23 -10.37
CA VAL A 508 4.78 -8.17 -10.51
C VAL A 508 5.31 -9.57 -10.79
N PHE A 509 5.00 -10.51 -9.91
CA PHE A 509 5.43 -11.90 -10.00
C PHE A 509 4.25 -12.81 -10.34
N ALA A 510 4.49 -13.84 -11.15
CA ALA A 510 3.54 -14.91 -11.44
C ALA A 510 3.96 -16.20 -10.73
N LEU A 511 3.01 -16.78 -9.99
CA LEU A 511 3.10 -18.10 -9.37
C LEU A 511 2.08 -19.03 -10.05
N VAL A 512 2.57 -19.88 -10.93
CA VAL A 512 1.80 -20.78 -11.80
C VAL A 512 2.30 -22.22 -11.68
N ASP A 513 1.47 -23.18 -12.08
CA ASP A 513 1.89 -24.58 -12.08
C ASP A 513 3.01 -24.83 -13.10
N ALA A 514 3.87 -25.83 -12.84
CA ALA A 514 4.96 -26.22 -13.72
C ALA A 514 4.43 -27.09 -14.88
N ASP A 515 3.56 -26.50 -15.69
CA ASP A 515 2.92 -27.14 -16.84
C ASP A 515 2.69 -26.16 -18.01
N PRO A 516 2.30 -26.64 -19.21
CA PRO A 516 2.09 -25.76 -20.36
C PRO A 516 0.88 -24.80 -20.22
N HIS A 517 -0.05 -25.09 -19.30
CA HIS A 517 -1.22 -24.25 -19.04
C HIS A 517 -0.89 -23.08 -18.11
N GLY A 518 -0.11 -23.30 -17.05
CA GLY A 518 0.40 -22.26 -16.17
C GLY A 518 1.25 -21.25 -16.94
N ILE A 519 2.15 -21.72 -17.81
CA ILE A 519 2.95 -20.84 -18.69
C ILE A 519 2.04 -20.02 -19.62
N GLU A 520 0.98 -20.61 -20.17
CA GLU A 520 0.01 -19.89 -21.02
C GLU A 520 -0.70 -18.78 -20.24
N ILE A 521 -1.13 -19.08 -19.00
CA ILE A 521 -1.81 -18.12 -18.13
C ILE A 521 -0.92 -16.93 -17.82
N MET A 522 0.34 -17.18 -17.49
CA MET A 522 1.34 -16.13 -17.30
C MET A 522 1.53 -15.31 -18.60
N CYS A 523 1.61 -15.96 -19.77
CA CYS A 523 1.70 -15.25 -21.06
C CYS A 523 0.51 -14.32 -21.29
N ILE A 524 -0.70 -14.69 -20.86
CA ILE A 524 -1.90 -13.86 -20.99
C ILE A 524 -1.79 -12.58 -20.13
N TYR A 525 -1.23 -12.67 -18.92
CA TYR A 525 -0.97 -11.48 -18.10
C TYR A 525 0.18 -10.63 -18.67
N LYS A 526 1.29 -11.26 -19.07
CA LYS A 526 2.51 -10.54 -19.49
C LYS A 526 2.41 -9.93 -20.90
N TYR A 527 1.81 -10.65 -21.84
CA TYR A 527 1.77 -10.27 -23.26
C TYR A 527 0.37 -10.10 -23.84
N GLY A 528 -0.66 -10.58 -23.14
CA GLY A 528 -2.03 -10.58 -23.64
C GLY A 528 -2.36 -11.81 -24.50
N SER A 529 -3.66 -11.92 -24.83
CA SER A 529 -4.18 -12.97 -25.70
C SER A 529 -4.40 -12.43 -27.12
N ILE A 530 -4.15 -13.29 -28.12
CA ILE A 530 -4.49 -13.02 -29.53
C ILE A 530 -5.98 -12.66 -29.68
N SER A 531 -6.85 -13.37 -28.95
CA SER A 531 -8.30 -13.11 -28.99
C SER A 531 -8.68 -11.71 -28.47
N MET A 532 -7.76 -11.04 -27.80
CA MET A 532 -7.90 -9.69 -27.26
C MET A 532 -6.78 -8.76 -27.73
N ALA A 533 -6.13 -9.04 -28.87
CA ALA A 533 -4.95 -8.30 -29.32
C ALA A 533 -5.19 -6.80 -29.53
N PHE A 534 -6.44 -6.38 -29.71
CA PHE A 534 -6.81 -4.97 -29.79
C PHE A 534 -6.65 -4.23 -28.45
N GLU A 535 -7.03 -4.88 -27.34
CA GLU A 535 -6.96 -4.33 -25.97
C GLU A 535 -5.77 -4.89 -25.17
N ALA A 536 -4.96 -5.76 -25.76
CA ALA A 536 -3.82 -6.35 -25.09
C ALA A 536 -2.86 -5.30 -24.48
N PRO A 537 -2.56 -4.15 -25.14
CA PRO A 537 -1.73 -3.09 -24.55
C PRO A 537 -2.25 -2.52 -23.23
N THR A 538 -3.57 -2.45 -23.04
CA THR A 538 -4.20 -1.90 -21.82
C THR A 538 -4.41 -2.95 -20.73
N LEU A 539 -4.10 -4.21 -21.02
CA LEU A 539 -4.34 -5.35 -20.13
C LEU A 539 -3.08 -6.16 -19.82
N ALA A 540 -1.97 -5.89 -20.50
CA ALA A 540 -0.72 -6.63 -20.38
C ALA A 540 0.28 -5.91 -19.47
N VAL A 541 0.98 -6.67 -18.63
CA VAL A 541 2.07 -6.18 -17.78
C VAL A 541 3.37 -6.82 -18.24
N SER A 542 4.03 -6.16 -19.19
CA SER A 542 5.26 -6.66 -19.84
C SER A 542 6.42 -6.89 -18.87
N SER A 543 6.44 -6.17 -17.73
CA SER A 543 7.43 -6.31 -16.65
C SER A 543 7.22 -7.51 -15.73
N MET A 544 6.14 -8.29 -15.90
CA MET A 544 5.83 -9.44 -15.04
C MET A 544 6.92 -10.53 -15.13
N LEU A 545 7.29 -11.12 -14.00
CA LEU A 545 8.34 -12.15 -13.92
C LEU A 545 7.78 -13.49 -13.42
N TRP A 546 8.35 -14.59 -13.90
CA TRP A 546 7.98 -15.95 -13.46
C TRP A 546 8.70 -16.29 -12.17
N LEU A 547 7.96 -16.33 -11.05
CA LEU A 547 8.53 -16.65 -9.75
C LEU A 547 8.59 -18.16 -9.49
N GLY A 548 7.64 -18.92 -10.03
CA GLY A 548 7.55 -20.36 -9.77
C GLY A 548 6.21 -20.93 -10.20
N LEU A 549 5.99 -22.24 -10.08
CA LEU A 549 6.99 -23.29 -9.89
C LEU A 549 7.76 -23.48 -11.21
N LEU A 550 9.08 -23.30 -11.23
CA LEU A 550 9.86 -23.54 -12.44
C LEU A 550 10.08 -25.04 -12.62
N PRO A 551 10.10 -25.57 -13.86
CA PRO A 551 10.54 -26.94 -14.12
C PRO A 551 11.89 -27.26 -13.46
N SER A 552 12.88 -26.36 -13.55
CA SER A 552 14.18 -26.51 -12.87
C SER A 552 14.10 -26.53 -11.33
N ASP A 553 13.07 -25.95 -10.74
CA ASP A 553 12.84 -26.03 -9.28
C ASP A 553 12.48 -27.46 -8.85
N ILE A 554 11.79 -28.23 -9.70
CA ILE A 554 11.38 -29.61 -9.38
C ILE A 554 12.61 -30.50 -9.08
N GLU A 555 13.65 -30.39 -9.91
CA GLU A 555 14.90 -31.14 -9.73
C GLU A 555 15.70 -30.62 -8.54
N SER A 556 15.87 -29.30 -8.42
CA SER A 556 16.67 -28.71 -7.34
C SER A 556 16.08 -28.96 -5.95
N LEU A 557 14.75 -28.99 -5.84
CA LEU A 557 14.04 -29.27 -4.60
C LEU A 557 13.87 -30.76 -4.32
N ARG A 558 14.26 -31.64 -5.27
CA ARG A 558 14.09 -33.09 -5.20
C ARG A 558 12.64 -33.49 -4.88
N VAL A 559 11.69 -32.91 -5.60
CA VAL A 559 10.27 -33.24 -5.43
C VAL A 559 10.07 -34.75 -5.67
N PRO A 560 9.35 -35.46 -4.78
CA PRO A 560 9.11 -36.90 -4.93
C PRO A 560 8.48 -37.25 -6.29
N GLN A 561 8.96 -38.32 -6.92
CA GLN A 561 8.56 -38.71 -8.28
C GLN A 561 7.09 -39.18 -8.37
N ASP A 562 6.53 -39.66 -7.26
CA ASP A 562 5.16 -40.14 -7.14
C ASP A 562 4.10 -39.02 -7.19
N VAL A 563 4.47 -37.78 -6.86
CA VAL A 563 3.58 -36.61 -6.98
C VAL A 563 3.69 -35.91 -8.32
N LEU A 564 4.64 -36.30 -9.17
CA LEU A 564 4.82 -35.74 -10.51
C LEU A 564 3.86 -36.39 -11.50
N ILE A 565 3.36 -35.58 -12.43
CA ILE A 565 2.37 -36.01 -13.41
C ILE A 565 3.08 -36.16 -14.76
N SER A 566 2.84 -37.27 -15.46
CA SER A 566 3.38 -37.46 -16.81
C SER A 566 2.76 -36.48 -17.81
N LEU A 567 3.56 -35.96 -18.74
CA LEU A 567 3.06 -35.14 -19.84
C LEU A 567 2.17 -35.97 -20.76
N THR A 568 1.04 -35.39 -21.15
CA THR A 568 0.21 -35.96 -22.21
C THR A 568 0.72 -35.54 -23.59
N VAL A 569 0.31 -36.26 -24.64
CA VAL A 569 0.60 -35.87 -26.03
C VAL A 569 0.05 -34.47 -26.36
N ALA A 570 -1.05 -34.07 -25.72
CA ALA A 570 -1.61 -32.73 -25.87
C ALA A 570 -0.70 -31.66 -25.24
N ASP A 571 -0.12 -31.95 -24.06
CA ASP A 571 0.84 -31.09 -23.38
C ASP A 571 2.10 -30.89 -24.23
N GLU A 572 2.67 -31.99 -24.76
CA GLU A 572 3.85 -31.93 -25.64
C GLU A 572 3.56 -31.09 -26.90
N ARG A 573 2.39 -31.26 -27.53
CA ARG A 573 1.98 -30.44 -28.69
C ARG A 573 1.85 -28.97 -28.32
N LYS A 574 1.30 -28.66 -27.14
CA LYS A 574 1.13 -27.29 -26.66
C LYS A 574 2.48 -26.61 -26.43
N LEU A 575 3.43 -27.27 -25.76
CA LEU A 575 4.80 -26.75 -25.58
C LEU A 575 5.47 -26.45 -26.92
N ASN A 576 5.39 -27.39 -27.87
CA ASN A 576 5.97 -27.20 -29.19
C ASN A 576 5.34 -26.02 -29.97
N HIS A 577 4.05 -25.74 -29.77
CA HIS A 577 3.41 -24.55 -30.33
C HIS A 577 3.83 -23.27 -29.60
N MET A 578 3.99 -23.32 -28.28
CA MET A 578 4.40 -22.16 -27.47
C MET A 578 5.84 -21.72 -27.80
N LYS A 579 6.77 -22.66 -27.98
CA LYS A 579 8.16 -22.37 -28.40
C LYS A 579 8.25 -21.57 -29.70
N LYS A 580 7.30 -21.76 -30.61
CA LYS A 580 7.24 -21.05 -31.90
C LYS A 580 6.71 -19.61 -31.79
N ARG A 581 6.24 -19.19 -30.62
CA ARG A 581 5.66 -17.84 -30.44
C ARG A 581 6.76 -16.79 -30.34
N PRO A 582 6.57 -15.60 -30.95
CA PRO A 582 7.61 -14.59 -31.08
C PRO A 582 8.16 -14.08 -29.74
N TYR A 583 7.33 -14.07 -28.69
CA TYR A 583 7.72 -13.60 -27.36
C TYR A 583 8.44 -14.64 -26.50
N ILE A 584 8.29 -15.94 -26.80
CA ILE A 584 9.05 -17.00 -26.13
C ILE A 584 10.49 -17.02 -26.64
N SER A 585 10.69 -16.84 -27.95
CA SER A 585 12.02 -16.75 -28.56
C SER A 585 12.85 -15.57 -28.04
N CYS A 586 12.21 -14.58 -27.43
CA CYS A 586 12.87 -13.43 -26.81
C CYS A 586 13.36 -13.71 -25.38
N HIS A 587 13.01 -14.85 -24.77
CA HIS A 587 13.32 -15.21 -23.38
C HIS A 587 14.00 -16.60 -23.33
N PRO A 588 15.33 -16.66 -23.49
CA PRO A 588 16.07 -17.93 -23.49
C PRO A 588 15.88 -18.76 -22.22
N ALA A 589 15.67 -18.10 -21.07
CA ALA A 589 15.40 -18.78 -19.81
C ALA A 589 14.09 -19.58 -19.86
N TRP A 590 13.02 -19.00 -20.42
CA TRP A 590 11.73 -19.68 -20.52
C TRP A 590 11.76 -20.83 -21.53
N GLU A 591 12.49 -20.66 -22.63
CA GLU A 591 12.70 -21.73 -23.60
C GLU A 591 13.42 -22.93 -22.95
N ARG A 592 14.44 -22.67 -22.11
CA ARG A 592 15.14 -23.70 -21.35
C ARG A 592 14.20 -24.47 -20.40
N GLU A 593 13.33 -23.76 -19.67
CA GLU A 593 12.35 -24.39 -18.78
C GLU A 593 11.37 -25.30 -19.54
N MET A 594 10.90 -24.86 -20.71
CA MET A 594 10.03 -25.70 -21.57
C MET A 594 10.77 -26.93 -22.13
N GLU A 595 12.06 -26.79 -22.44
CA GLU A 595 12.88 -27.91 -22.89
C GLU A 595 13.15 -28.93 -21.79
N LEU A 596 13.36 -28.48 -20.54
CA LEU A 596 13.45 -29.36 -19.38
C LEU A 596 12.18 -30.18 -19.22
N MET A 597 11.01 -29.53 -19.31
CA MET A 597 9.71 -30.20 -19.23
C MET A 597 9.53 -31.25 -20.34
N LEU A 598 9.90 -30.93 -21.58
CA LEU A 598 9.85 -31.87 -22.71
C LEU A 598 10.84 -33.03 -22.56
N ARG A 599 12.01 -32.79 -21.97
CA ARG A 599 13.05 -33.80 -21.76
C ARG A 599 12.63 -34.81 -20.68
N TRP A 600 12.11 -34.34 -19.56
CA TRP A 600 11.71 -35.20 -18.44
C TRP A 600 10.33 -35.83 -18.64
N LYS A 601 9.51 -35.25 -19.52
CA LYS A 601 8.12 -35.68 -19.75
C LYS A 601 7.28 -35.69 -18.48
N GLN A 602 7.57 -34.76 -17.58
CA GLN A 602 6.85 -34.59 -16.32
C GLN A 602 6.41 -33.13 -16.14
N LYS A 603 5.33 -32.94 -15.39
CA LYS A 603 4.79 -31.67 -14.94
C LYS A 603 4.42 -31.75 -13.45
N ALA A 604 4.32 -30.61 -12.78
CA ALA A 604 4.00 -30.55 -11.37
C ALA A 604 3.03 -29.42 -11.05
N GLU A 605 2.06 -29.70 -10.17
CA GLU A 605 1.24 -28.67 -9.55
C GLU A 605 2.03 -27.99 -8.42
N ILE A 606 1.76 -26.71 -8.12
CA ILE A 606 2.37 -26.00 -6.98
C ILE A 606 2.09 -26.74 -5.66
N GLN A 607 0.92 -27.37 -5.53
CA GLN A 607 0.57 -28.16 -4.34
C GLN A 607 1.51 -29.36 -4.10
N SER A 608 2.23 -29.83 -5.13
CA SER A 608 3.21 -30.91 -4.96
C SER A 608 4.30 -30.57 -3.93
N LEU A 609 4.59 -29.29 -3.70
CA LEU A 609 5.56 -28.85 -2.69
C LEU A 609 5.16 -29.22 -1.26
N VAL A 610 3.88 -29.46 -0.99
CA VAL A 610 3.39 -29.91 0.33
C VAL A 610 3.93 -31.30 0.66
N SER A 611 4.28 -32.12 -0.35
CA SER A 611 4.90 -33.44 -0.13
C SER A 611 6.29 -33.38 0.49
N ILE A 612 7.00 -32.25 0.36
CA ILE A 612 8.32 -32.04 0.98
C ILE A 612 8.14 -31.72 2.47
N ALA A 613 7.31 -30.72 2.77
CA ALA A 613 6.94 -30.35 4.14
C ALA A 613 5.63 -29.54 4.17
N PRO A 614 4.89 -29.58 5.30
CA PRO A 614 3.78 -28.65 5.51
C PRO A 614 4.24 -27.20 5.44
N HIS A 615 3.46 -26.34 4.79
CA HIS A 615 3.79 -24.92 4.59
C HIS A 615 5.14 -24.66 3.87
N PHE A 616 5.66 -25.64 3.12
CA PHE A 616 6.93 -25.48 2.40
C PHE A 616 6.87 -24.34 1.38
N LEU A 617 5.73 -24.18 0.71
CA LEU A 617 5.48 -23.11 -0.25
C LEU A 617 5.77 -21.73 0.34
N THR A 618 5.19 -21.42 1.50
CA THR A 618 5.25 -20.10 2.13
C THR A 618 6.55 -19.87 2.89
N LYS A 619 6.94 -20.83 3.73
CA LYS A 619 8.06 -20.68 4.66
C LYS A 619 9.43 -20.83 4.01
N VAL A 620 9.53 -21.62 2.95
CA VAL A 620 10.82 -21.99 2.35
C VAL A 620 10.90 -21.55 0.90
N TYR A 621 9.99 -22.02 0.06
CA TYR A 621 10.08 -21.82 -1.38
C TYR A 621 9.96 -20.35 -1.77
N LEU A 622 8.83 -19.71 -1.47
CA LEU A 622 8.62 -18.30 -1.79
C LEU A 622 9.64 -17.41 -1.07
N HIS A 623 10.00 -17.76 0.17
CA HIS A 623 11.00 -17.02 0.92
C HIS A 623 12.37 -16.99 0.24
N ASN A 624 12.87 -18.15 -0.18
CA ASN A 624 14.15 -18.24 -0.86
C ASN A 624 14.10 -17.54 -2.23
N LYS A 625 13.04 -17.75 -3.01
CA LYS A 625 12.91 -17.15 -4.35
C LYS A 625 12.89 -15.62 -4.27
N LEU A 626 12.13 -15.05 -3.32
CA LEU A 626 12.02 -13.61 -3.13
C LEU A 626 13.28 -12.98 -2.53
N SER A 627 13.95 -13.66 -1.61
CA SER A 627 15.13 -13.13 -0.92
C SER A 627 16.41 -13.18 -1.78
N TYR A 628 16.52 -14.18 -2.65
CA TYR A 628 17.76 -14.46 -3.40
C TYR A 628 17.66 -14.28 -4.91
N GLY A 629 16.52 -13.81 -5.45
CA GLY A 629 16.42 -13.49 -6.88
C GLY A 629 16.24 -14.72 -7.78
N GLY A 630 15.34 -15.63 -7.43
CA GLY A 630 15.15 -16.89 -8.15
C GLY A 630 14.10 -16.88 -9.28
N TRP A 631 13.77 -15.72 -9.84
CA TRP A 631 12.73 -15.55 -10.87
C TRP A 631 13.32 -15.34 -12.27
N ILE A 632 12.51 -15.52 -13.33
CA ILE A 632 12.93 -15.38 -14.74
C ILE A 632 11.94 -14.63 -15.63
#